data_AF-A0A2E9UN90-F1
#
_entry.id   AF-A0A2E9UN90-F1
#
_cell.length_a   1.000
_cell.length_b   1.000
_cell.length_c   1.000
_cell.angle_alpha   90.00
_cell.angle_beta   90.00
_cell.angle_gamma   90.00
#
_symmetry.space_group_name_H-M   'P 1'
#
loop_
_entity.id
_entity.type
_entity.pdbx_description
1 polymer ?
#
loop_
_entity_poly.entity_id
_entity_poly.type
_entity_poly.pdbx_seq_one_letter_code
_entity_poly.pdbx_strand_id
1 'polypeptide(L)'
;MAVTIRAVERPNGSGGSKEPTLPEAIAFDCYRTLFDNSHGDWKLTFGEIIEAQGLPLDSEEFWTRWRKYEVNFRKIRTDLGRPYNNPPFKSYRQAWTECFQNVFDDLGLGSES
;
A
#
# COMPACT_ATOMS: atom_id res chain seq x y z
N MET A 1 9.14 16.65 2.43
CA MET A 1 10.55 16.32 2.13
C MET A 1 10.69 16.18 0.62
N ALA A 2 11.57 16.96 -0.01
CA ALA A 2 11.96 16.73 -1.40
C ALA A 2 13.24 15.89 -1.40
N VAL A 3 13.19 14.67 -1.95
CA VAL A 3 14.39 13.86 -2.18
C VAL A 3 15.04 14.40 -3.45
N THR A 4 16.11 15.18 -3.29
CA THR A 4 16.95 15.61 -4.41
C THR A 4 17.99 14.53 -4.65
N ILE A 5 17.86 13.77 -5.73
CA ILE A 5 18.91 12.86 -6.17
C ILE A 5 20.01 13.71 -6.83
N ARG A 6 21.12 13.92 -6.11
CA ARG A 6 22.33 14.52 -6.71
C ARG A 6 23.16 13.42 -7.34
N ALA A 7 23.50 13.57 -8.61
CA ALA A 7 24.49 12.72 -9.25
C ALA A 7 25.84 12.89 -8.54
N VAL A 8 26.46 11.77 -8.14
CA VAL A 8 27.83 11.75 -7.60
C VAL A 8 28.79 11.88 -8.78
N GLU A 9 29.60 12.92 -8.82
CA GLU A 9 30.67 13.05 -9.81
C GLU A 9 31.69 11.92 -9.61
N ARG A 10 32.01 11.21 -10.71
CA ARG A 10 32.98 10.10 -10.69
C ARG A 10 34.40 10.63 -10.83
N PRO A 11 35.38 10.09 -10.08
CA PRO A 11 36.78 10.46 -10.24
C PRO A 11 37.31 9.99 -11.60
N ASN A 12 38.09 10.85 -12.26
CA ASN A 12 38.69 10.63 -13.59
C ASN A 12 39.58 9.38 -13.60
N GLY A 13 39.07 8.28 -14.14
CA GLY A 13 39.82 7.05 -14.40
C GLY A 13 39.83 6.73 -15.90
N SER A 14 41.02 6.69 -16.49
CA SER A 14 41.28 6.40 -17.91
C SER A 14 41.16 4.91 -18.25
N GLY A 15 39.98 4.33 -18.05
CA GLY A 15 39.66 2.96 -18.48
C GLY A 15 38.38 3.00 -19.29
N GLY A 16 38.41 2.49 -20.52
CA GLY A 16 37.31 2.56 -21.50
C GLY A 16 35.96 2.20 -20.88
N SER A 17 35.22 3.21 -20.45
CA SER A 17 33.98 3.05 -19.73
C SER A 17 32.84 3.25 -20.71
N LYS A 18 32.23 2.16 -21.18
CA LYS A 18 30.85 2.28 -21.64
C LYS A 18 30.05 2.74 -20.43
N GLU A 19 29.49 3.95 -20.51
CA GLU A 19 28.54 4.39 -19.49
C GLU A 19 27.46 3.31 -19.36
N PRO A 20 27.14 2.84 -18.15
CA PRO A 20 26.01 1.95 -17.99
C PRO A 20 24.76 2.71 -18.40
N THR A 21 23.98 2.12 -19.31
CA THR A 21 22.68 2.66 -19.71
C THR A 21 21.80 2.84 -18.47
N LEU A 22 21.18 4.01 -18.36
CA LEU A 22 20.23 4.29 -17.30
C LEU A 22 19.04 3.31 -17.37
N PRO A 23 18.45 2.93 -16.23
CA PRO A 23 17.25 2.10 -16.23
C PRO A 23 16.08 2.82 -16.89
N GLU A 24 15.25 2.07 -17.63
CA GLU A 24 14.03 2.60 -18.26
C GLU A 24 12.96 3.01 -17.24
N ALA A 25 12.96 2.36 -16.07
CA ALA A 25 12.06 2.66 -14.97
C ALA A 25 12.72 2.38 -13.62
N ILE A 26 12.33 3.17 -12.61
CA ILE A 26 12.71 2.97 -11.21
C ILE A 26 11.41 2.90 -10.40
N ALA A 27 11.22 1.81 -9.66
CA ALA A 27 10.11 1.65 -8.74
C ALA A 27 10.61 1.77 -7.29
N PHE A 28 9.91 2.56 -6.48
CA PHE A 28 10.16 2.69 -5.05
C PHE A 28 9.01 2.06 -4.28
N ASP A 29 9.34 1.26 -3.26
CA ASP A 29 8.39 0.98 -2.20
C ASP A 29 8.33 2.20 -1.29
N CYS A 30 7.24 2.95 -1.38
CA CYS A 30 7.17 4.26 -0.73
C CYS A 30 6.62 4.18 0.70
N TYR A 31 5.87 3.14 1.05
CA TYR A 31 5.24 3.06 2.37
C TYR A 31 6.27 2.67 3.43
N ARG A 32 6.35 3.46 4.50
CA ARG A 32 7.38 3.33 5.55
C ARG A 32 8.81 3.61 5.10
N THR A 33 8.99 4.10 3.87
CA THR A 33 10.29 4.56 3.33
C THR A 33 10.24 6.03 2.95
N LEU A 34 9.26 6.45 2.16
CA LEU A 34 9.08 7.84 1.72
C LEU A 34 7.85 8.50 2.35
N PHE A 35 6.82 7.71 2.63
CA PHE A 35 5.60 8.14 3.31
C PHE A 35 5.48 7.42 4.64
N ASP A 36 5.18 8.16 5.69
CA ASP A 36 4.72 7.49 6.90
C ASP A 36 3.36 6.86 6.61
N ASN A 37 3.18 5.64 7.11
CA ASN A 37 1.99 4.83 6.95
C ASN A 37 1.70 4.19 8.30
N SER A 38 1.44 5.04 9.29
CA SER A 38 1.28 4.61 10.67
C SER A 38 -0.12 4.05 10.89
N HIS A 39 -0.26 3.12 11.83
CA HIS A 39 -1.59 2.64 12.22
C HIS A 39 -2.44 3.76 12.86
N GLY A 40 -1.80 4.78 13.44
CA GLY A 40 -2.50 5.92 14.05
C GLY A 40 -3.24 6.75 13.00
N ASP A 41 -2.59 7.04 11.87
CA ASP A 41 -3.18 7.81 10.77
C ASP A 41 -4.40 7.09 10.19
N TRP A 42 -4.32 5.76 10.03
CA TRP A 42 -5.45 4.95 9.58
C TRP A 42 -6.65 5.02 10.53
N LYS A 43 -6.41 4.90 11.84
CA LYS A 43 -7.48 4.98 12.83
C LYS A 43 -8.14 6.35 12.84
N LEU A 44 -7.35 7.42 12.68
CA LEU A 44 -7.88 8.78 12.56
C LEU A 44 -8.80 8.90 11.33
N THR A 45 -8.33 8.48 10.15
CA THR A 45 -9.14 8.49 8.92
C THR A 45 -10.39 7.62 9.04
N PHE A 46 -10.32 6.47 9.70
CA PHE A 46 -11.49 5.63 9.94
C PHE A 46 -12.49 6.29 10.89
N GLY A 47 -12.02 7.03 11.89
CA GLY A 47 -12.87 7.86 12.74
C GLY A 47 -13.67 8.88 11.93
N GLU A 48 -13.03 9.59 11.02
CA GLU A 48 -13.69 10.56 10.13
C GLU A 48 -14.75 9.88 9.23
N ILE A 49 -14.46 8.70 8.69
CA ILE A 49 -15.41 7.93 7.88
C ILE A 49 -16.61 7.47 8.71
N ILE A 50 -16.35 6.93 9.90
CA ILE A 50 -17.39 6.46 10.83
C ILE A 50 -18.33 7.60 11.19
N GLU A 51 -17.78 8.76 11.55
CA GLU A 51 -18.57 9.96 11.88
C GLU A 51 -19.40 10.42 10.68
N ALA A 52 -18.79 10.53 9.50
CA ALA A 52 -19.45 10.98 8.29
C ALA A 52 -20.58 10.03 7.82
N GLN A 53 -20.48 8.73 8.11
CA GLN A 53 -21.43 7.71 7.68
C GLN A 53 -22.39 7.26 8.81
N GLY A 54 -22.23 7.76 10.03
CA GLY A 54 -23.05 7.37 11.19
C GLY A 54 -22.91 5.89 11.55
N LEU A 55 -21.72 5.30 11.37
CA LEU A 55 -21.50 3.88 11.63
C LEU A 55 -21.51 3.60 13.14
N PRO A 56 -22.13 2.50 13.60
CA PRO A 56 -22.18 2.14 15.02
C PRO A 56 -20.90 1.42 15.47
N LEU A 57 -19.73 2.00 15.17
CA LEU A 57 -18.41 1.44 15.47
C LEU A 57 -17.48 2.52 16.00
N ASP A 58 -16.47 2.12 16.78
CA ASP A 58 -15.32 2.98 17.03
C ASP A 58 -14.19 2.71 16.02
N SER A 59 -13.24 3.64 15.95
CA SER A 59 -12.12 3.60 14.99
C SER A 59 -11.15 2.43 15.22
N GLU A 60 -10.99 1.95 16.45
CA GLU A 60 -10.12 0.82 16.80
C GLU A 60 -10.75 -0.49 16.33
N GLU A 61 -12.05 -0.64 16.55
CA GLU A 61 -12.83 -1.79 16.09
C GLU A 61 -12.83 -1.86 14.56
N PHE A 62 -13.11 -0.75 13.88
CA PHE A 62 -13.07 -0.69 12.43
C PHE A 62 -11.68 -1.04 11.88
N TRP A 63 -10.62 -0.45 12.46
CA TRP A 63 -9.24 -0.78 12.10
C TRP A 63 -8.94 -2.26 12.24
N THR A 64 -9.36 -2.88 13.34
CA THR A 64 -9.12 -4.30 13.61
C THR A 64 -9.79 -5.19 12.56
N ARG A 65 -11.06 -4.90 12.23
CA ARG A 65 -11.83 -5.63 11.20
C ARG A 65 -11.23 -5.44 9.81
N TRP A 66 -10.94 -4.19 9.43
CA TRP A 66 -10.40 -3.86 8.11
C TRP A 66 -8.99 -4.44 7.90
N ARG A 67 -8.10 -4.33 8.91
CA ARG A 67 -6.71 -4.80 8.83
C ARG A 67 -6.62 -6.31 8.60
N LYS A 68 -7.57 -7.10 9.11
CA LYS A 68 -7.66 -8.54 8.83
C LYS A 68 -7.64 -8.81 7.32
N TYR A 69 -8.45 -8.07 6.56
CA TYR A 69 -8.54 -8.21 5.10
C TYR A 69 -7.29 -7.69 4.40
N GLU A 70 -6.76 -6.55 4.84
CA GLU A 70 -5.55 -5.96 4.25
C GLU A 70 -4.32 -6.85 4.42
N VAL A 71 -4.13 -7.41 5.61
CA VAL A 71 -3.03 -8.35 5.89
C VAL A 71 -3.19 -9.64 5.08
N ASN A 72 -4.42 -10.12 4.88
CA ASN A 72 -4.66 -11.27 4.03
C ASN A 72 -4.27 -10.99 2.58
N PHE A 73 -4.65 -9.82 2.04
CA PHE A 73 -4.21 -9.38 0.72
C PHE A 73 -2.68 -9.40 0.59
N ARG A 74 -1.95 -8.86 1.58
CA ARG A 74 -0.47 -8.88 1.57
C ARG A 74 0.12 -10.29 1.49
N LYS A 75 -0.52 -11.28 2.11
CA LYS A 75 -0.06 -12.68 2.10
C LYS A 75 -0.27 -13.34 0.74
N ILE A 76 -1.39 -13.06 0.08
CA ILE A 76 -1.79 -13.78 -1.14
C ILE A 76 -1.34 -13.08 -2.43
N ARG A 77 -0.99 -11.78 -2.38
CA ARG A 77 -0.62 -11.00 -3.58
C ARG A 77 0.68 -11.45 -4.26
N THR A 78 1.53 -12.20 -3.56
CA THR A 78 2.82 -12.66 -4.10
C THR A 78 3.15 -14.04 -3.55
N ASP A 79 3.22 -15.04 -4.42
CA ASP A 79 3.77 -16.36 -4.13
C ASP A 79 5.30 -16.29 -4.24
N LEU A 80 5.96 -16.05 -3.10
CA LEU A 80 7.42 -16.00 -3.03
C LEU A 80 8.09 -17.36 -3.32
N GLY A 81 7.36 -18.47 -3.16
CA GLY A 81 7.86 -19.81 -3.45
C GLY A 81 7.76 -20.17 -4.94
N ARG A 82 6.81 -19.56 -5.66
CA ARG A 82 6.61 -19.71 -7.11
C ARG A 82 6.37 -18.35 -7.77
N PRO A 83 7.44 -17.58 -8.05
CA PRO A 83 7.32 -16.20 -8.54
C PRO A 83 6.55 -16.04 -9.86
N TYR A 84 6.50 -17.09 -10.69
CA TYR A 84 5.74 -17.11 -11.95
C TYR A 84 4.27 -17.52 -11.79
N ASN A 85 3.84 -17.84 -10.57
CA ASN A 85 2.49 -18.26 -10.23
C ASN A 85 1.78 -17.22 -9.35
N ASN A 86 2.17 -15.95 -9.46
CA ASN A 86 1.51 -14.86 -8.78
C ASN A 86 0.08 -14.68 -9.34
N PRO A 87 -0.90 -14.31 -8.49
CA PRO A 87 -2.19 -13.88 -8.98
C PRO A 87 -2.05 -12.61 -9.85
N PRO A 88 -3.10 -12.27 -10.64
CA PRO A 88 -3.14 -11.01 -11.36
C PRO A 88 -2.86 -9.81 -10.45
N PHE A 89 -2.15 -8.82 -10.98
CA PHE A 89 -1.84 -7.59 -10.23
C PHE A 89 -3.14 -6.93 -9.74
N LYS A 90 -3.17 -6.62 -8.44
CA LYS A 90 -4.23 -5.87 -7.79
C LYS A 90 -3.63 -4.63 -7.12
N SER A 91 -4.14 -3.46 -7.49
CA SER A 91 -3.68 -2.19 -6.92
C SER A 91 -4.11 -2.05 -5.45
N TYR A 92 -3.39 -1.24 -4.67
CA TYR A 92 -3.80 -0.91 -3.30
C TYR A 92 -5.19 -0.28 -3.25
N ARG A 93 -5.55 0.57 -4.23
CA ARG A 93 -6.89 1.15 -4.31
C ARG A 93 -7.97 0.06 -4.36
N GLN A 94 -7.81 -0.92 -5.26
CA GLN A 94 -8.75 -2.05 -5.36
C GLN A 94 -8.78 -2.87 -4.07
N ALA A 95 -7.62 -3.27 -3.56
CA ALA A 95 -7.53 -4.08 -2.35
C ALA A 95 -8.16 -3.39 -1.13
N TRP A 96 -7.92 -2.09 -0.95
CA TRP A 96 -8.48 -1.32 0.16
C TRP A 96 -9.99 -1.11 0.02
N THR A 97 -10.50 -0.85 -1.18
CA THR A 97 -11.94 -0.81 -1.45
C THR A 97 -12.62 -2.13 -1.08
N GLU A 98 -12.04 -3.26 -1.49
CA GLU A 98 -12.55 -4.60 -1.10
C GLU A 98 -12.51 -4.81 0.42
N CYS A 99 -11.49 -4.31 1.11
CA CYS A 99 -11.44 -4.37 2.58
C CYS A 99 -12.58 -3.59 3.23
N PHE A 100 -12.94 -2.41 2.72
CA PHE A 100 -14.11 -1.66 3.19
C PHE A 100 -15.42 -2.42 2.94
N GLN A 101 -15.59 -2.95 1.73
CA GLN A 101 -16.76 -3.75 1.35
C GLN A 101 -16.94 -4.94 2.30
N ASN A 102 -15.89 -5.73 2.51
CA ASN A 102 -15.94 -6.88 3.42
C ASN A 102 -16.31 -6.49 4.86
N VAL A 103 -15.81 -5.35 5.36
CA VAL A 103 -16.18 -4.88 6.70
C VAL A 103 -17.65 -4.45 6.75
N PHE A 104 -18.16 -3.76 5.73
CA PHE A 104 -19.57 -3.38 5.66
C PHE A 104 -20.49 -4.60 5.52
N ASP A 105 -20.10 -5.58 4.71
CA ASP A 105 -20.82 -6.84 4.56
C ASP A 105 -20.86 -7.61 5.90
N ASP A 106 -19.73 -7.70 6.61
CA ASP A 106 -19.65 -8.31 7.95
C ASP A 106 -20.56 -7.62 8.99
N LEU A 107 -20.86 -6.34 8.80
CA LEU A 107 -21.74 -5.55 9.66
C LEU A 107 -23.22 -5.63 9.25
N GLY A 108 -23.53 -6.30 8.13
CA GLY A 108 -24.87 -6.27 7.54
C GLY A 108 -25.24 -4.90 6.97
N LEU A 109 -24.25 -4.07 6.65
CA LEU A 109 -24.39 -2.75 6.03
C LEU A 109 -24.15 -2.80 4.51
N GLY A 110 -23.92 -4.00 3.96
CA GLY A 110 -23.83 -4.23 2.52
C GLY A 110 -25.12 -3.79 1.83
N SER A 111 -24.98 -3.18 0.65
CA SER A 111 -26.09 -2.58 -0.11
C SER A 111 -27.31 -3.50 -0.22
N GLU A 112 -28.48 -3.04 0.24
CA GLU A 112 -29.73 -3.39 -0.44
C GLU A 112 -29.55 -3.06 -1.93
N SER A 113 -29.85 -4.06 -2.78
CA SER A 113 -29.69 -3.96 -4.24
C SER A 113 -30.61 -2.92 -4.87
#